data_AF-A0A8T6M941-F1
#
_entry.id   AF-A0A8T6M941-F1
#
_cell.length_a   1.000
_cell.length_b   1.000
_cell.length_c   1.000
_cell.angle_alpha   90.00
_cell.angle_beta   90.00
_cell.angle_gamma   90.00
#
_symmetry.space_group_name_H-M   'P 1'
#
loop_
_entity.id
_entity.type
_entity.pdbx_description
1 polymer ?
#
loop_
_entity_poly.entity_id
_entity_poly.type
_entity_poly.pdbx_seq_one_letter_code
_entity_poly.pdbx_strand_id
1 'polypeptide(L)'
;MINITNSLFPFRLNINEKNPIELTLKIKNMGVEDKFISYDVILERTLSFDKSGLKKSVSIRHGTLKPDETISEKLDIFPFQGIKAGDHRVLVIVNEHYLDYTSLKQKTEKVIIIRSF
;
A
#
# COMPACT_ATOMS: atom_id res chain seq x y z
N MET A 1 18.57 2.88 -1.04
CA MET A 1 17.37 3.19 -1.85
C MET A 1 16.22 2.34 -1.34
N ILE A 2 14.99 2.85 -1.26
CA ILE A 2 13.81 2.03 -0.95
C ILE A 2 13.18 1.54 -2.26
N ASN A 3 12.85 0.26 -2.31
CA ASN A 3 12.14 -0.36 -3.44
C ASN A 3 10.78 -0.89 -2.99
N ILE A 4 9.75 -0.62 -3.80
CA ILE A 4 8.37 -1.02 -3.52
C ILE A 4 7.90 -1.99 -4.60
N THR A 5 7.58 -3.22 -4.21
CA THR A 5 7.04 -4.26 -5.09
C THR A 5 5.67 -4.72 -4.58
N ASN A 6 4.84 -5.25 -5.45
CA ASN A 6 3.48 -5.64 -5.10
C ASN A 6 2.99 -6.82 -5.94
N SER A 7 2.04 -7.58 -5.39
CA SER A 7 1.26 -8.58 -6.09
C SER A 7 -0.20 -8.52 -5.66
N LEU A 8 -1.11 -8.86 -6.58
CA LEU A 8 -2.56 -8.86 -6.34
C LEU A 8 -3.10 -10.28 -6.52
N PHE A 9 -3.98 -10.72 -5.62
CA PHE A 9 -4.67 -11.99 -5.74
C PHE A 9 -6.13 -11.90 -5.27
N PRO A 10 -7.13 -12.17 -6.12
CA PRO A 10 -7.00 -12.39 -7.57
C PRO A 10 -6.49 -11.13 -8.30
N PHE A 11 -6.01 -11.32 -9.54
CA PHE A 11 -5.42 -10.25 -10.36
C PHE A 11 -6.41 -9.13 -10.74
N ARG A 12 -7.71 -9.39 -10.62
CA ARG A 12 -8.79 -8.45 -10.92
C ARG A 12 -9.85 -8.54 -9.85
N LEU A 13 -10.47 -7.39 -9.57
CA LEU A 13 -11.58 -7.25 -8.64
C LEU A 13 -12.89 -7.48 -9.39
N ASN A 14 -13.71 -8.43 -8.94
CA ASN A 14 -15.06 -8.61 -9.45
C ASN A 14 -15.98 -7.60 -8.74
N ILE A 15 -16.62 -6.67 -9.47
CA ILE A 15 -17.48 -5.65 -8.84
C ILE A 15 -18.84 -6.19 -8.38
N ASN A 16 -19.29 -7.30 -8.97
CA ASN A 16 -20.57 -7.94 -8.63
C ASN A 16 -20.46 -8.75 -7.34
N GLU A 17 -19.25 -9.24 -7.06
CA GLU A 17 -18.95 -9.94 -5.82
C GLU A 17 -18.32 -8.99 -4.81
N LYS A 18 -18.79 -9.01 -3.57
CA LYS A 18 -18.16 -8.22 -2.47
C LYS A 18 -16.91 -8.91 -1.91
N ASN A 19 -16.25 -9.72 -2.73
CA ASN A 19 -15.04 -10.43 -2.35
C ASN A 19 -13.85 -9.48 -2.45
N PRO A 20 -12.95 -9.45 -1.46
CA PRO A 20 -11.76 -8.63 -1.52
C PRO A 20 -10.76 -9.19 -2.52
N ILE A 21 -9.85 -8.34 -2.98
CA ILE A 21 -8.55 -8.78 -3.50
C ILE A 21 -7.49 -8.58 -2.42
N GLU A 22 -6.58 -9.54 -2.29
CA GLU A 22 -5.41 -9.41 -1.43
C GLU A 22 -4.31 -8.65 -2.19
N LEU A 23 -3.91 -7.50 -1.66
CA LEU A 23 -2.69 -6.80 -2.04
C LEU A 23 -1.56 -7.24 -1.10
N THR A 24 -0.59 -7.96 -1.64
CA THR A 24 0.69 -8.16 -0.96
C THR A 24 1.63 -7.03 -1.35
N LEU A 25 2.03 -6.22 -0.37
CA LEU A 25 2.98 -5.12 -0.52
C LEU A 25 4.33 -5.54 0.07
N LYS A 26 5.41 -5.35 -0.71
CA LYS A 26 6.77 -5.60 -0.26
C LYS A 26 7.62 -4.35 -0.36
N ILE A 27 8.18 -3.91 0.77
CA ILE A 27 9.05 -2.74 0.86
C ILE A 27 10.43 -3.24 1.27
N LYS A 28 11.43 -3.03 0.41
CA LYS A 28 12.80 -3.48 0.64
C LYS A 28 13.76 -2.29 0.72
N ASN A 29 14.66 -2.31 1.71
CA ASN A 29 15.81 -1.42 1.71
C ASN A 29 16.92 -2.02 0.84
N MET A 30 17.14 -1.44 -0.33
CA MET A 30 18.25 -1.77 -1.24
C MET A 30 19.46 -0.85 -1.04
N GLY A 31 19.49 -0.06 0.04
CA GLY A 31 20.65 0.75 0.42
C GLY A 31 21.65 -0.04 1.26
N VAL A 32 22.78 0.61 1.55
CA VAL A 32 23.84 0.08 2.41
C VAL A 32 23.73 0.57 3.87
N GLU A 33 22.82 1.52 4.13
CA GLU A 33 22.55 2.08 5.46
C GLU A 33 21.16 1.67 5.95
N ASP A 34 21.01 1.60 7.27
CA ASP A 34 19.71 1.49 7.95
C ASP A 34 18.81 2.69 7.59
N LYS A 35 17.51 2.43 7.42
CA LYS A 35 16.53 3.47 7.10
C LYS A 35 15.39 3.45 8.10
N PHE A 36 15.14 4.57 8.76
CA PHE A 36 13.96 4.74 9.60
C PHE A 36 12.76 5.09 8.72
N ILE A 37 11.74 4.22 8.65
CA ILE A 37 10.64 4.40 7.70
C ILE A 37 9.25 4.29 8.33
N SER A 38 8.31 5.00 7.73
CA SER A 38 6.88 4.74 7.82
C SER A 38 6.29 4.62 6.42
N TYR A 39 5.14 3.99 6.29
CA TYR A 39 4.45 3.92 5.00
C TYR A 39 2.95 4.04 5.14
N ASP A 40 2.34 4.61 4.11
CA ASP A 40 0.92 4.83 3.98
C ASP A 40 0.41 4.13 2.72
N VAL A 41 -0.71 3.42 2.84
CA VAL A 41 -1.43 2.88 1.70
C VAL A 41 -2.79 3.56 1.67
N ILE A 42 -3.07 4.27 0.58
CA ILE A 42 -4.24 5.11 0.41
C ILE A 42 -5.05 4.60 -0.77
N LEU A 43 -6.30 4.27 -0.51
CA LEU A 43 -7.27 3.84 -1.51
C LEU A 43 -8.06 5.03 -2.03
N GLU A 44 -8.48 4.96 -3.29
CA GLU A 44 -9.51 5.87 -3.79
C GLU A 44 -10.89 5.60 -3.18
N ARG A 45 -11.83 6.53 -3.38
CA ARG A 45 -13.14 6.54 -2.68
C ARG A 45 -13.98 5.28 -2.91
N THR A 46 -13.83 4.65 -4.07
CA THR A 46 -14.53 3.47 -4.57
C THR A 46 -13.99 2.14 -4.03
N LEU A 47 -12.89 2.16 -3.26
CA LEU A 47 -12.28 0.98 -2.63
C LEU A 47 -12.23 1.14 -1.10
N SER A 48 -12.07 0.03 -0.36
CA SER A 48 -11.90 0.07 1.11
C SER A 48 -11.04 -1.08 1.62
N PHE A 49 -10.40 -0.90 2.77
CA PHE A 49 -9.69 -1.98 3.47
C PHE A 49 -10.61 -2.85 4.34
N ASP A 50 -11.91 -2.55 4.34
CA ASP A 50 -12.92 -3.25 5.11
C ASP A 50 -14.28 -3.27 4.40
N LYS A 51 -15.14 -4.20 4.81
CA LYS A 51 -16.48 -4.34 4.23
C LYS A 51 -17.39 -3.14 4.51
N SER A 52 -17.11 -2.36 5.56
CA SER A 52 -17.93 -1.19 5.92
C SER A 52 -17.73 -0.01 4.97
N GLY A 53 -16.57 0.05 4.31
CA GLY A 53 -16.22 1.16 3.42
C GLY A 53 -15.57 2.34 4.11
N LEU A 54 -15.39 2.30 5.43
CA LEU A 54 -14.89 3.43 6.22
C LEU A 54 -13.36 3.51 6.19
N LYS A 55 -12.67 2.38 6.04
CA LYS A 55 -11.20 2.34 6.13
C LYS A 55 -10.56 2.58 4.75
N LYS A 56 -10.25 3.84 4.44
CA LYS A 56 -9.65 4.25 3.15
C LYS A 56 -8.13 4.32 3.14
N SER A 57 -7.51 4.36 4.31
CA SER A 57 -6.06 4.49 4.45
C SER A 57 -5.54 3.62 5.59
N VAL A 58 -4.32 3.13 5.43
CA VAL A 58 -3.54 2.47 6.48
C VAL A 58 -2.21 3.21 6.58
N SER A 59 -1.81 3.56 7.80
CA SER A 59 -0.52 4.18 8.10
C SER A 59 0.23 3.31 9.08
N ILE A 60 1.45 2.92 8.75
CA ILE A 60 2.27 2.02 9.55
C ILE A 60 3.62 2.67 9.83
N ARG A 61 3.94 2.80 11.11
CA ARG A 61 5.25 3.23 11.61
C ARG A 61 6.08 1.99 11.86
N HIS A 62 6.92 1.63 10.88
CA HIS A 62 7.69 0.40 10.95
C HIS A 62 8.92 0.53 11.87
N GLY A 63 9.62 1.66 11.77
CA GLY A 63 10.87 1.89 12.48
C GLY A 63 12.06 1.67 11.57
N THR A 64 13.13 1.08 12.11
CA THR A 64 14.38 0.87 11.37
C THR A 64 14.29 -0.35 10.46
N LEU A 65 14.53 -0.15 9.17
CA LEU A 65 14.66 -1.18 8.15
C LEU A 65 16.13 -1.32 7.74
N LYS A 66 16.75 -2.46 8.04
CA LYS A 66 18.17 -2.72 7.76
C LYS A 66 18.45 -2.90 6.26
N PRO A 67 19.71 -2.77 5.81
CA PRO A 67 20.12 -3.17 4.46
C PRO A 67 19.63 -4.57 4.10
N ASP A 68 19.09 -4.70 2.90
CA ASP A 68 18.47 -5.90 2.33
C ASP A 68 17.23 -6.45 3.05
N GLU A 69 16.80 -5.84 4.15
CA GLU A 69 15.59 -6.24 4.86
C GLU A 69 14.34 -5.89 4.04
N THR A 70 13.35 -6.79 4.11
CA THR A 70 12.08 -6.67 3.38
C THR A 70 10.91 -6.81 4.32
N ILE A 71 10.03 -5.83 4.32
CA ILE A 71 8.72 -5.89 4.97
C ILE A 71 7.73 -6.47 3.97
N SER A 72 6.89 -7.40 4.40
CA SER A 72 5.80 -7.94 3.61
C SER A 72 4.48 -7.75 4.34
N GLU A 73 3.60 -6.93 3.78
CA GLU A 73 2.28 -6.62 4.34
C GLU A 73 1.19 -7.18 3.42
N LYS A 74 0.12 -7.74 4.00
CA LYS A 74 -1.04 -8.22 3.27
C LYS A 74 -2.25 -7.37 3.61
N LEU A 75 -2.89 -6.81 2.60
CA LEU A 75 -4.03 -5.90 2.74
C LEU A 75 -5.18 -6.40 1.88
N ASP A 76 -6.33 -6.64 2.51
CA ASP A 76 -7.57 -6.94 1.78
C ASP A 76 -8.20 -5.65 1.28
N ILE A 77 -8.52 -5.59 -0.01
CA ILE A 77 -9.14 -4.45 -0.66
C ILE A 77 -10.50 -4.87 -1.18
N PHE A 78 -11.54 -4.30 -0.59
CA PHE A 78 -12.94 -4.53 -0.91
C PHE A 78 -13.44 -3.49 -1.92
N PRO A 79 -14.34 -3.89 -2.85
CA PRO A 79 -15.10 -2.94 -3.63
C PRO A 79 -16.05 -2.15 -2.71
N PHE A 80 -16.23 -0.86 -2.97
CA PHE A 80 -17.15 -0.01 -2.21
C PHE A 80 -18.21 0.65 -3.12
N GLN A 81 -19.20 1.31 -2.51
CA GLN A 81 -20.33 1.91 -3.20
C GLN A 81 -19.91 2.76 -4.40
N GLY A 82 -20.57 2.52 -5.53
CA GLY A 82 -20.35 3.27 -6.76
C GLY A 82 -19.11 2.86 -7.55
N ILE A 83 -18.42 1.77 -7.19
CA ILE A 83 -17.36 1.20 -8.02
C ILE A 83 -17.91 0.82 -9.40
N LYS A 84 -17.15 1.14 -10.44
CA LYS A 84 -17.43 0.75 -11.84
C LYS A 84 -16.29 -0.12 -12.35
N ALA A 85 -16.55 -0.90 -13.41
CA ALA A 85 -15.49 -1.59 -14.14
C ALA A 85 -14.45 -0.58 -14.64
N GLY A 86 -13.16 -0.92 -14.53
CA GLY A 86 -12.06 -0.05 -14.94
C GLY A 86 -10.84 -0.13 -14.02
N ASP A 87 -9.99 0.88 -14.13
CA ASP A 87 -8.74 0.98 -13.37
C ASP A 87 -8.92 1.86 -12.13
N HIS A 88 -8.61 1.32 -10.97
CA HIS A 88 -8.71 1.96 -9.65
C HIS A 88 -7.30 2.12 -9.08
N ARG A 89 -6.99 3.28 -8.51
CA ARG A 89 -5.64 3.61 -8.03
C ARG A 89 -5.50 3.36 -6.54
N VAL A 90 -4.38 2.74 -6.18
CA VAL A 90 -3.88 2.64 -4.81
C VAL A 90 -2.55 3.36 -4.74
N LEU A 91 -2.45 4.35 -3.87
CA LEU A 91 -1.22 5.10 -3.66
C LEU A 91 -0.49 4.51 -2.45
N VAL A 92 0.74 4.05 -2.67
CA VAL A 92 1.67 3.67 -1.61
C VAL A 92 2.69 4.78 -1.45
N ILE A 93 2.84 5.30 -0.25
CA ILE A 93 3.83 6.30 0.12
C ILE A 93 4.75 5.69 1.15
N VAL A 94 6.05 5.65 0.90
CA VAL A 94 7.05 5.30 1.90
C VAL A 94 7.82 6.56 2.25
N ASN A 95 7.76 6.93 3.52
CA ASN A 95 8.46 8.06 4.09
C ASN A 95 9.70 7.54 4.81
N GLU A 96 10.87 7.96 4.34
CA GLU A 96 12.11 7.83 5.06
C GLU A 96 12.29 9.05 5.96
N HIS A 97 12.67 8.80 7.19
CA HIS A 97 12.80 9.78 8.23
C HIS A 97 14.25 9.90 8.68
N TYR A 98 14.56 10.99 9.39
CA TYR A 98 15.82 11.10 10.12
C TYR A 98 15.75 10.31 11.43
N LEU A 99 15.63 10.99 12.58
CA LEU A 99 15.65 10.38 13.92
C LEU A 99 14.24 10.14 14.49
N ASP A 100 13.22 10.80 13.94
CA ASP A 100 11.84 10.75 14.40
C ASP A 100 10.87 10.75 13.22
N TYR A 101 9.60 10.40 13.47
CA TYR A 101 8.56 10.35 12.43
C TYR A 101 8.05 11.72 11.97
N THR A 102 8.59 12.83 12.50
CA THR A 102 8.21 14.20 12.10
C THR A 102 9.16 14.77 11.06
N SER A 103 10.41 14.31 11.07
CA SER A 103 11.50 14.82 10.24
C SER A 103 11.66 13.95 8.98
N LEU A 104 10.96 14.34 7.91
CA LEU A 104 11.02 13.65 6.62
C LEU A 104 12.36 13.88 5.92
N LYS A 105 13.06 12.80 5.58
CA LYS A 105 14.30 12.81 4.79
C LYS A 105 14.01 12.60 3.30
N GLN A 106 13.21 11.60 2.98
CA GLN A 106 12.88 11.26 1.59
C GLN A 106 11.49 10.66 1.50
N LYS A 107 10.79 10.95 0.40
CA LYS A 107 9.49 10.38 0.08
C LYS A 107 9.60 9.54 -1.19
N THR A 108 9.11 8.31 -1.14
CA THR A 108 9.01 7.42 -2.30
C THR A 108 7.55 7.07 -2.51
N GLU A 109 7.04 7.29 -3.72
CA GLU A 109 5.64 7.01 -4.05
C GLU A 109 5.55 5.93 -5.12
N LYS A 110 4.53 5.07 -5.00
CA LYS A 110 4.17 4.10 -6.03
C LYS A 110 2.66 4.04 -6.18
N VAL A 111 2.19 4.19 -7.42
CA VAL A 111 0.79 3.94 -7.78
C VAL A 111 0.64 2.50 -8.23
N ILE A 112 -0.27 1.78 -7.60
CA ILE A 112 -0.69 0.43 -7.96
C ILE A 112 -2.06 0.52 -8.62
N ILE A 113 -2.24 -0.18 -9.73
CA ILE A 113 -3.51 -0.23 -10.46
C ILE A 113 -4.22 -1.54 -10.14
N ILE A 114 -5.44 -1.41 -9.61
CA ILE A 114 -6.38 -2.50 -9.46
C ILE A 114 -7.35 -2.44 -10.63
N ARG A 115 -7.44 -3.53 -11.38
CA ARG A 115 -8.41 -3.64 -12.47
C ARG A 115 -9.68 -4.30 -11.97
N SER A 116 -10.83 -3.71 -12.26
CA SER A 116 -12.12 -4.29 -11.94
C SER A 116 -12.94 -4.59 -13.19
N PHE A 117 -13.80 -5.60 -13.09
CA PHE A 117 -14.74 -6.03 -14.13
C PHE A 117 -16.11 -6.32 -13.52
#